data_AF-H8ZCD4-F1
#
_entry.id   AF-H8ZCD4-F1
#
_cell.length_a   1.000
_cell.length_b   1.000
_cell.length_c   1.000
_cell.angle_alpha   90.00
_cell.angle_beta   90.00
_cell.angle_gamma   90.00
#
_symmetry.space_group_name_H-M   'P 1'
#
loop_
_entity.id
_entity.type
_entity.pdbx_description
1 polymer ?
#
loop_
_entity_poly.entity_id
_entity_poly.type
_entity_poly.pdbx_seq_one_letter_code
_entity_poly.pdbx_strand_id
1 'polypeptide(L)'
;MSNLMPKELELAIDYLSSECHLDTLEALSQTRDAYHTMRKTIKDTALAGDIEGMYELINKEYPELLKNHPNVVSLIFSQIFIEYVRSNKPEKALEFGRKSIHIGQDIATNQELFLLLAYKNPEKCDELKGLMDIQRRQMIFELVDGLIKESKQGRKASLLEYAHKIIQYCEAMDNEE
;
A
#
# COMPACT_ATOMS: atom_id res chain seq x y z
N MET A 1 -37.77 -18.81 -10.16
CA MET A 1 -36.54 -19.60 -10.02
C MET A 1 -35.47 -18.65 -9.50
N SER A 2 -35.02 -18.82 -8.25
CA SER A 2 -33.90 -18.03 -7.74
C SER A 2 -32.64 -18.51 -8.46
N ASN A 3 -32.05 -17.66 -9.31
CA ASN A 3 -30.68 -17.85 -9.77
C ASN A 3 -29.76 -17.70 -8.56
N LEU A 4 -29.57 -18.78 -7.79
CA LEU A 4 -28.54 -18.81 -6.76
C LEU A 4 -27.19 -18.91 -7.49
N MET A 5 -26.34 -17.93 -7.24
CA MET A 5 -24.96 -17.91 -7.70
C MET A 5 -24.22 -19.14 -7.14
N PRO A 6 -23.37 -19.83 -7.93
CA PRO A 6 -22.52 -20.90 -7.40
C PRO A 6 -21.67 -20.39 -6.24
N LYS A 7 -21.47 -21.21 -5.20
CA LYS A 7 -20.70 -20.82 -3.99
C LYS A 7 -19.25 -20.47 -4.32
N GLU A 8 -18.68 -21.14 -5.30
CA GLU A 8 -17.33 -20.88 -5.80
C GLU A 8 -17.22 -19.48 -6.42
N LEU A 9 -18.26 -19.06 -7.15
CA LEU A 9 -18.33 -17.72 -7.73
C LEU A 9 -18.56 -16.65 -6.65
N GLU A 10 -19.35 -16.95 -5.62
CA GLU A 10 -19.53 -16.08 -4.45
C GLU A 10 -18.20 -15.86 -3.72
N LEU A 11 -17.44 -16.92 -3.47
CA LEU A 11 -16.09 -16.83 -2.88
C LEU A 11 -15.13 -16.02 -3.75
N ALA A 12 -15.14 -16.24 -5.06
CA ALA A 12 -14.28 -15.50 -5.99
C ALA A 12 -14.64 -14.01 -6.01
N ILE A 13 -15.93 -13.64 -6.03
CA ILE A 13 -16.38 -12.24 -6.00
C ILE A 13 -15.99 -11.56 -4.69
N ASP A 14 -16.14 -12.27 -3.57
CA ASP A 14 -15.75 -11.77 -2.25
C ASP A 14 -14.23 -11.51 -2.17
N TYR A 15 -13.40 -12.44 -2.70
CA TYR A 15 -11.96 -12.24 -2.81
C TYR A 15 -11.58 -11.07 -3.72
N LEU A 16 -12.14 -11.02 -4.92
CA LEU A 16 -11.88 -9.94 -5.89
C LEU A 16 -12.27 -8.57 -5.31
N SER A 17 -13.33 -8.51 -4.52
CA SER A 17 -13.75 -7.31 -3.79
C SER A 17 -12.75 -6.96 -2.70
N SER A 18 -12.32 -7.95 -1.91
CA SER A 18 -11.32 -7.73 -0.86
C SER A 18 -9.99 -7.25 -1.42
N GLU A 19 -9.52 -7.77 -2.56
CA GLU A 19 -8.22 -7.43 -3.16
C GLU A 19 -8.26 -6.26 -4.17
N CYS A 20 -9.42 -5.59 -4.27
CA CYS A 20 -9.67 -4.46 -5.16
C CYS A 20 -9.48 -4.76 -6.65
N HIS A 21 -9.77 -5.99 -7.09
CA HIS A 21 -9.80 -6.38 -8.50
C HIS A 21 -11.11 -5.94 -9.18
N LEU A 22 -11.41 -4.64 -9.13
CA LEU A 22 -12.73 -4.13 -9.50
C LEU A 22 -13.01 -4.16 -11.01
N ASP A 23 -11.98 -4.21 -11.85
CA ASP A 23 -12.14 -4.34 -13.30
C ASP A 23 -12.68 -5.73 -13.63
N THR A 24 -12.19 -6.77 -12.93
CA THR A 24 -12.71 -8.13 -13.00
C THR A 24 -14.13 -8.22 -12.46
N LEU A 25 -14.45 -7.53 -11.36
CA LEU A 25 -15.81 -7.49 -10.82
C LEU A 25 -16.82 -6.82 -11.77
N GLU A 26 -16.41 -5.74 -12.43
CA GLU A 26 -17.23 -5.07 -13.44
C GLU A 26 -17.48 -5.99 -14.65
N ALA A 27 -16.46 -6.72 -15.10
CA ALA A 27 -16.62 -7.76 -16.13
C ALA A 27 -17.60 -8.87 -15.70
N LEU A 28 -17.74 -9.12 -14.38
CA LEU A 28 -18.72 -10.03 -13.78
C LEU A 28 -20.07 -9.37 -13.48
N SER A 29 -20.31 -8.14 -13.95
CA SER A 29 -21.53 -7.35 -13.70
C SER A 29 -21.84 -7.14 -12.22
N GLN A 30 -20.82 -7.13 -11.36
CA GLN A 30 -20.99 -6.89 -9.93
C GLN A 30 -20.90 -5.39 -9.61
N THR A 31 -21.79 -4.93 -8.74
CA THR A 31 -21.84 -3.52 -8.33
C THR A 31 -20.66 -3.17 -7.44
N ARG A 32 -20.00 -2.06 -7.74
CA ARG A 32 -18.94 -1.49 -6.91
C ARG A 32 -19.57 -0.67 -5.79
N ASP A 33 -19.20 -0.96 -4.55
CA ASP A 33 -19.52 -0.04 -3.47
C ASP A 33 -18.44 1.07 -3.37
N ALA A 34 -18.80 2.18 -2.71
CA ALA A 34 -17.90 3.33 -2.56
C ALA A 34 -16.62 2.96 -1.78
N TYR A 35 -16.70 1.96 -0.91
CA TYR A 35 -15.57 1.52 -0.09
C TYR A 35 -14.50 0.81 -0.91
N HIS A 36 -14.90 -0.18 -1.71
CA HIS A 36 -13.99 -0.90 -2.60
C HIS A 36 -13.42 0.04 -3.67
N THR A 37 -14.25 0.94 -4.20
CA THR A 37 -13.81 1.95 -5.18
C THR A 37 -12.73 2.87 -4.60
N MET A 38 -12.89 3.32 -3.35
CA MET A 38 -11.89 4.14 -2.68
C MET A 38 -10.57 3.37 -2.50
N ARG A 39 -10.63 2.14 -1.99
CA ARG A 39 -9.44 1.30 -1.80
C ARG A 39 -8.71 1.00 -3.12
N LYS A 40 -9.45 0.75 -4.21
CA LYS A 40 -8.84 0.62 -5.55
C LYS A 40 -8.15 1.90 -5.98
N THR A 41 -8.78 3.06 -5.77
CA THR A 41 -8.17 4.36 -6.12
C THR A 41 -6.87 4.56 -5.35
N ILE A 42 -6.85 4.25 -4.05
CA ILE A 42 -5.63 4.28 -3.22
C ILE A 42 -4.57 3.32 -3.78
N LYS A 43 -4.95 2.09 -4.13
CA LYS A 43 -4.06 1.07 -4.74
C LYS A 43 -3.43 1.57 -6.03
N ASP A 44 -4.25 2.00 -6.98
CA ASP A 44 -3.81 2.44 -8.30
C ASP A 44 -2.87 3.66 -8.17
N THR A 45 -3.20 4.59 -7.29
CA THR A 45 -2.39 5.79 -7.00
C THR A 45 -1.03 5.40 -6.41
N ALA A 46 -1.01 4.46 -5.45
CA ALA A 46 0.22 3.94 -4.87
C ALA A 46 1.13 3.25 -5.90
N LEU A 47 0.56 2.35 -6.71
CA LEU A 47 1.31 1.57 -7.69
C LEU A 47 1.85 2.43 -8.84
N ALA A 48 1.11 3.48 -9.23
CA ALA A 48 1.58 4.49 -10.16
C ALA A 48 2.80 5.28 -9.63
N GLY A 49 3.06 5.24 -8.32
CA GLY A 49 4.13 5.99 -7.66
C GLY A 49 3.72 7.37 -7.19
N ASP A 50 2.43 7.71 -7.25
CA ASP A 50 1.88 8.94 -6.68
C ASP A 50 1.60 8.76 -5.18
N ILE A 51 2.65 8.55 -4.40
CA ILE A 51 2.52 8.26 -2.97
C ILE A 51 2.00 9.48 -2.20
N GLU A 52 2.27 10.69 -2.69
CA GLU A 52 1.74 11.93 -2.13
C GLU A 52 0.22 12.01 -2.35
N GLY A 53 -0.27 11.75 -3.56
CA GLY A 53 -1.71 11.65 -3.83
C GLY A 53 -2.39 10.54 -3.02
N MET A 54 -1.72 9.39 -2.85
CA MET A 54 -2.21 8.32 -1.98
C MET A 54 -2.37 8.81 -0.53
N TYR A 55 -1.37 9.52 0.01
CA TYR A 55 -1.42 10.08 1.36
C TYR A 55 -2.57 11.08 1.51
N GLU A 56 -2.76 11.98 0.54
CA GLU A 56 -3.86 12.96 0.56
C GLU A 56 -5.23 12.28 0.56
N LEU A 57 -5.42 11.24 -0.26
CA LEU A 57 -6.64 10.45 -0.29
C LEU A 57 -6.92 9.78 1.06
N ILE A 58 -5.90 9.15 1.67
CA ILE A 58 -6.07 8.49 2.98
C ILE A 58 -6.38 9.52 4.05
N ASN A 59 -5.67 10.65 4.08
CA ASN A 59 -5.88 11.69 5.09
C ASN A 59 -7.28 12.32 4.98
N LYS A 60 -7.84 12.41 3.76
CA LYS A 60 -9.19 12.91 3.51
C LYS A 60 -10.27 11.91 3.94
N GLU A 61 -10.11 10.65 3.61
CA GLU A 61 -11.17 9.63 3.72
C GLU A 61 -11.08 8.80 5.01
N TYR A 62 -9.88 8.69 5.58
CA TYR A 62 -9.55 7.93 6.79
C TYR A 62 -8.61 8.74 7.74
N PRO A 63 -8.97 9.98 8.14
CA PRO A 63 -8.07 10.85 8.92
C PRO A 63 -7.59 10.23 10.25
N GLU A 64 -8.44 9.48 10.94
CA GLU A 64 -8.08 8.84 12.21
C GLU A 64 -7.08 7.68 12.02
N LEU A 65 -7.00 7.06 10.83
CA LEU A 65 -6.04 5.98 10.55
C LEU A 65 -4.62 6.52 10.68
N LEU A 66 -4.27 7.58 9.96
CA LEU A 66 -2.92 8.14 9.98
C LEU A 66 -2.55 8.71 11.35
N LYS A 67 -3.53 9.29 12.05
CA LYS A 67 -3.35 9.81 13.41
C LYS A 67 -3.03 8.71 14.43
N ASN A 68 -3.65 7.53 14.29
CA ASN A 68 -3.46 6.41 15.20
C ASN A 68 -2.23 5.55 14.84
N HIS A 69 -1.68 5.72 13.64
CA HIS A 69 -0.57 4.90 13.11
C HIS A 69 0.59 5.76 12.60
N PRO A 70 1.29 6.51 13.47
CA PRO A 70 2.38 7.42 13.07
C PRO A 70 3.56 6.72 12.39
N ASN A 71 3.82 5.46 12.72
CA ASN A 71 4.81 4.63 12.04
C ASN A 71 4.50 4.43 10.55
N VAL A 72 3.22 4.36 10.19
CA VAL A 72 2.76 4.25 8.80
C VAL A 72 2.95 5.58 8.07
N VAL A 73 2.72 6.69 8.76
CA VAL A 73 3.00 8.03 8.21
C VAL A 73 4.50 8.16 7.90
N SER A 74 5.38 7.76 8.82
CA SER A 74 6.83 7.74 8.57
C SER A 74 7.21 6.88 7.35
N LEU A 75 6.58 5.71 7.19
CA LEU A 75 6.81 4.82 6.05
C LEU A 75 6.37 5.45 4.73
N ILE A 76 5.17 6.03 4.70
CA ILE A 76 4.62 6.73 3.52
C ILE A 76 5.54 7.90 3.16
N PHE A 77 5.97 8.70 4.13
CA PHE A 77 6.83 9.85 3.90
C PHE A 77 8.21 9.45 3.40
N SER A 78 8.77 8.36 3.94
CA SER A 78 10.00 7.76 3.43
C SER A 78 9.86 7.39 1.96
N GLN A 79 8.71 6.82 1.57
CA GLN A 79 8.47 6.49 0.17
C GLN A 79 8.26 7.72 -0.71
N ILE A 80 7.56 8.77 -0.25
CA ILE A 80 7.45 10.05 -0.98
C ILE A 80 8.84 10.59 -1.29
N PHE A 81 9.75 10.58 -0.30
CA PHE A 81 11.14 10.95 -0.50
C PHE A 81 11.82 10.10 -1.58
N ILE A 82 11.68 8.78 -1.52
CA ILE A 82 12.22 7.84 -2.51
C ILE A 82 11.66 8.14 -3.91
N GLU A 83 10.37 8.46 -4.06
CA GLU A 83 9.77 8.79 -5.36
C GLU A 83 10.33 10.10 -5.93
N TYR A 84 10.66 11.08 -5.09
CA TYR A 84 11.37 12.28 -5.53
C TYR A 84 12.78 11.97 -6.04
N VAL A 85 13.52 11.10 -5.35
CA VAL A 85 14.84 10.63 -5.82
C VAL A 85 14.70 9.87 -7.13
N ARG A 86 13.77 8.91 -7.22
CA ARG A 86 13.51 8.11 -8.42
C ARG A 86 13.11 8.98 -9.62
N SER A 87 12.41 10.07 -9.37
CA SER A 87 12.02 11.06 -10.40
C SER A 87 13.14 12.03 -10.79
N ASN A 88 14.37 11.81 -10.29
CA ASN A 88 15.53 12.68 -10.48
C ASN A 88 15.26 14.14 -10.03
N LYS A 89 14.59 14.29 -8.88
CA LYS A 89 14.26 15.59 -8.24
C LYS A 89 14.88 15.68 -6.84
N PRO A 90 16.22 15.67 -6.72
CA PRO A 90 16.90 15.62 -5.42
C PRO A 90 16.63 16.85 -4.54
N GLU A 91 16.42 18.03 -5.13
CA GLU A 91 16.10 19.25 -4.40
C GLU A 91 14.75 19.14 -3.70
N LYS A 92 13.75 18.56 -4.38
CA LYS A 92 12.43 18.32 -3.80
C LYS A 92 12.48 17.27 -2.69
N ALA A 93 13.24 16.20 -2.89
CA ALA A 93 13.44 15.18 -1.86
C ALA A 93 14.04 15.80 -0.59
N LEU A 94 15.09 16.63 -0.74
CA LEU A 94 15.74 17.30 0.38
C LEU A 94 14.80 18.31 1.07
N GLU A 95 14.06 19.11 0.31
CA GLU A 95 13.08 20.05 0.85
C GLU A 95 11.97 19.32 1.63
N PHE A 96 11.39 18.28 1.03
CA PHE A 96 10.39 17.43 1.65
C PHE A 96 10.94 16.83 2.94
N GLY A 97 12.11 16.20 2.88
CA GLY A 97 12.69 15.54 4.03
C GLY A 97 12.95 16.48 5.22
N ARG A 98 13.45 17.69 4.94
CA ARG A 98 13.63 18.73 5.97
C ARG A 98 12.32 19.16 6.59
N LYS A 99 11.27 19.36 5.77
CA LYS A 99 9.93 19.72 6.25
C LYS A 99 9.34 18.62 7.12
N SER A 100 9.44 17.36 6.69
CA SER A 100 8.97 16.18 7.43
C SER A 100 9.61 16.08 8.81
N ILE A 101 10.94 16.22 8.90
CA ILE A 101 11.66 16.21 10.19
C ILE A 101 11.19 17.36 11.08
N HIS A 102 11.01 18.56 10.51
CA HIS A 102 10.58 19.73 11.27
C HIS A 102 9.20 19.57 11.92
N ILE A 103 8.28 18.86 11.25
CA ILE A 103 6.94 18.56 11.79
C ILE A 103 6.91 17.29 12.65
N GLY A 104 8.08 16.75 13.02
CA GLY A 104 8.20 15.60 13.93
C GLY A 104 7.95 14.25 13.28
N GLN A 105 7.92 14.17 11.93
CA GLN A 105 7.85 12.89 11.24
C GLN A 105 9.22 12.24 11.20
N ASP A 106 9.29 11.02 11.71
CA ASP A 106 10.54 10.29 11.82
C ASP A 106 10.86 9.56 10.52
N ILE A 107 11.17 10.34 9.49
CA ILE A 107 11.77 9.82 8.26
C ILE A 107 13.29 9.64 8.40
N ALA A 108 13.89 10.19 9.44
CA ALA A 108 15.34 10.24 9.64
C ALA A 108 15.90 9.01 10.35
N THR A 109 15.06 8.20 11.01
CA THR A 109 15.46 6.88 11.52
C THR A 109 16.04 5.99 10.43
N ASN A 110 15.57 6.16 9.19
CA ASN A 110 16.17 5.50 8.04
C ASN A 110 17.26 6.40 7.43
N GLN A 111 18.42 6.46 8.08
CA GLN A 111 19.58 7.27 7.65
C GLN A 111 19.99 6.99 6.19
N GLU A 112 19.70 5.79 5.69
CA GLU A 112 19.96 5.36 4.32
C GLU A 112 19.15 6.15 3.28
N LEU A 113 18.01 6.75 3.65
CA LEU A 113 17.22 7.61 2.75
C LEU A 113 18.05 8.78 2.22
N PHE A 114 18.79 9.47 3.08
CA PHE A 114 19.60 10.60 2.65
C PHE A 114 20.84 10.16 1.86
N LEU A 115 21.30 8.92 2.04
CA LEU A 115 22.35 8.34 1.19
C LEU A 115 21.87 8.24 -0.26
N LEU A 116 20.59 7.99 -0.53
CA LEU A 116 20.05 7.94 -1.89
C LEU A 116 20.36 9.22 -2.71
N LEU A 117 20.48 10.38 -2.06
CA LEU A 117 20.83 11.65 -2.71
C LEU A 117 22.32 11.74 -3.10
N ALA A 118 23.19 10.98 -2.45
CA ALA A 118 24.62 11.00 -2.72
C ALA A 118 25.02 10.14 -3.92
N TYR A 119 24.18 9.18 -4.32
CA TYR A 119 24.45 8.28 -5.42
C TYR A 119 23.75 8.72 -6.70
N LYS A 120 24.47 8.63 -7.83
CA LYS A 120 23.91 8.91 -9.16
C LYS A 120 22.88 7.86 -9.60
N ASN A 121 23.09 6.60 -9.20
CA ASN A 121 22.24 5.45 -9.52
C ASN A 121 22.08 4.57 -8.25
N PRO A 122 21.32 5.03 -7.24
CA PRO A 122 21.19 4.32 -5.95
C PRO A 122 20.65 2.89 -6.10
N GLU A 123 19.88 2.61 -7.15
CA GLU A 123 19.36 1.27 -7.46
C GLU A 123 20.44 0.24 -7.84
N LYS A 124 21.66 0.70 -8.16
CA LYS A 124 22.81 -0.18 -8.44
C LYS A 124 23.67 -0.45 -7.21
N CYS A 125 23.39 0.19 -6.08
CA CYS A 125 24.10 0.00 -4.83
C CYS A 125 23.44 -1.14 -4.05
N ASP A 126 24.20 -2.16 -3.65
CA ASP A 126 23.61 -3.35 -3.00
C ASP A 126 22.91 -3.04 -1.69
N GLU A 127 23.39 -2.02 -0.97
CA GLU A 127 22.85 -1.52 0.29
C GLU A 127 21.56 -0.71 0.09
N LEU A 128 21.40 -0.05 -1.06
CA LEU A 128 20.29 0.90 -1.30
C LEU A 128 19.25 0.37 -2.30
N LYS A 129 19.57 -0.69 -3.07
CA LYS A 129 18.66 -1.25 -4.09
C LYS A 129 17.32 -1.66 -3.50
N GLY A 130 17.30 -2.15 -2.25
CA GLY A 130 16.07 -2.51 -1.55
C GLY A 130 15.15 -1.32 -1.28
N LEU A 131 15.71 -0.12 -1.05
CA LEU A 131 14.93 1.12 -0.93
C LEU A 131 14.40 1.61 -2.28
N MET A 132 15.14 1.33 -3.35
CA MET A 132 14.74 1.70 -4.71
C MET A 132 13.83 0.67 -5.38
N ASP A 133 13.48 -0.42 -4.69
CA ASP A 133 12.61 -1.44 -5.24
C ASP A 133 11.18 -0.91 -5.46
N ILE A 134 10.61 -1.26 -6.62
CA ILE A 134 9.24 -0.93 -7.00
C ILE A 134 8.22 -1.67 -6.13
N GLN A 135 8.55 -2.85 -5.60
CA GLN A 135 7.64 -3.64 -4.77
C GLN A 135 7.31 -2.95 -3.43
N ARG A 136 8.14 -1.99 -2.99
CA ARG A 136 7.82 -1.16 -1.82
C ARG A 136 6.48 -0.44 -1.95
N ARG A 137 6.09 -0.02 -3.16
CA ARG A 137 4.79 0.62 -3.40
C ARG A 137 3.63 -0.30 -3.03
N GLN A 138 3.74 -1.57 -3.42
CA GLN A 138 2.75 -2.60 -3.10
C GLN A 138 2.72 -2.88 -1.58
N MET A 139 3.89 -3.03 -0.94
CA MET A 139 3.98 -3.24 0.51
C MET A 139 3.34 -2.11 1.31
N ILE A 140 3.56 -0.86 0.92
CA ILE A 140 2.97 0.30 1.59
C ILE A 140 1.46 0.31 1.41
N PHE A 141 0.98 0.03 0.19
CA PHE A 141 -0.44 -0.10 -0.06
C PHE A 141 -1.07 -1.19 0.82
N GLU A 142 -0.50 -2.40 0.85
CA GLU A 142 -1.02 -3.54 1.62
C GLU A 142 -1.12 -3.23 3.10
N LEU A 143 -0.12 -2.53 3.65
CA LEU A 143 -0.11 -2.13 5.05
C LEU A 143 -1.22 -1.14 5.36
N VAL A 144 -1.38 -0.10 4.54
CA VAL A 144 -2.48 0.87 4.67
C VAL A 144 -3.84 0.19 4.50
N ASP A 145 -3.93 -0.69 3.51
CA ASP A 145 -5.15 -1.39 3.14
C ASP A 145 -5.64 -2.31 4.25
N GLY A 146 -4.71 -3.01 4.92
CA GLY A 146 -4.99 -3.79 6.12
C GLY A 146 -5.62 -2.95 7.22
N LEU A 147 -5.05 -1.77 7.51
CA LEU A 147 -5.60 -0.85 8.51
C LEU A 147 -6.97 -0.29 8.12
N ILE A 148 -7.19 0.01 6.84
CA ILE A 148 -8.51 0.42 6.33
C ILE A 148 -9.52 -0.70 6.55
N LYS A 149 -9.18 -1.95 6.23
CA LYS A 149 -10.02 -3.13 6.45
C LYS A 149 -10.36 -3.29 7.95
N GLU A 150 -9.36 -3.18 8.83
CA GLU A 150 -9.54 -3.28 10.29
C GLU A 150 -10.45 -2.18 10.87
N SER A 151 -10.36 -0.96 10.34
CA SER A 151 -11.19 0.17 10.78
C SER A 151 -12.69 -0.01 10.49
N LYS A 152 -13.04 -0.87 9.53
CA LYS A 152 -14.42 -1.22 9.19
C LYS A 152 -14.90 -2.43 9.97
N GLN A 153 -15.19 -2.22 11.25
CA GLN A 153 -15.89 -3.20 12.08
C GLN A 153 -17.19 -3.65 11.39
N GLY A 154 -17.36 -4.97 11.20
CA GLY A 154 -18.61 -5.58 10.74
C GLY A 154 -18.63 -6.11 9.30
N ARG A 155 -17.62 -5.86 8.46
CA ARG A 155 -17.47 -6.62 7.21
C ARG A 155 -16.73 -7.93 7.47
N LYS A 156 -17.30 -9.05 7.02
CA LYS A 156 -16.61 -10.35 7.05
C LYS A 156 -15.41 -10.27 6.11
N ALA A 157 -14.23 -10.61 6.61
CA ALA A 157 -13.05 -10.77 5.78
C ALA A 157 -13.22 -11.98 4.85
N SER A 158 -12.59 -11.92 3.68
CA SER A 158 -12.80 -12.93 2.66
C SER A 158 -12.20 -14.27 3.07
N LEU A 159 -12.98 -15.35 2.94
CA LEU A 159 -12.51 -16.70 3.25
C LEU A 159 -11.33 -17.12 2.38
N LEU A 160 -11.32 -16.71 1.10
CA LEU A 160 -10.21 -16.95 0.20
C LEU A 160 -8.99 -16.11 0.54
N GLU A 161 -9.17 -14.86 1.01
CA GLU A 161 -8.05 -14.05 1.50
C GLU A 161 -7.37 -14.73 2.72
N TYR A 162 -8.16 -15.25 3.66
CA TYR A 162 -7.62 -16.02 4.77
C TYR A 162 -6.90 -17.29 4.33
N ALA A 163 -7.49 -18.05 3.40
CA ALA A 163 -6.86 -19.26 2.87
C ALA A 163 -5.51 -18.94 2.20
N HIS A 164 -5.44 -17.84 1.43
CA HIS A 164 -4.21 -17.40 0.77
C HIS A 164 -3.11 -17.04 1.79
N LYS A 165 -3.47 -16.31 2.85
CA LYS A 165 -2.53 -15.97 3.94
C LYS A 165 -2.02 -17.21 4.67
N ILE A 166 -2.86 -18.20 4.90
CA ILE A 166 -2.46 -19.47 5.53
C ILE A 166 -1.50 -20.24 4.63
N ILE A 167 -1.80 -20.33 3.33
CA ILE A 167 -0.93 -21.02 2.36
C ILE A 167 0.46 -20.36 2.33
N GLN A 168 0.52 -19.04 2.20
CA GLN A 168 1.78 -18.29 2.20
C GLN A 168 2.56 -18.48 3.50
N TYR A 169 1.87 -18.52 4.65
CA TYR A 169 2.51 -18.78 5.93
C TYR A 169 3.11 -20.20 5.99
N CYS A 170 2.38 -21.21 5.53
CA CYS A 170 2.88 -22.59 5.44
C CYS A 170 4.09 -22.68 4.50
N GLU A 171 4.02 -22.07 3.31
CA GLU A 171 5.12 -22.03 2.35
C GLU A 171 6.36 -21.33 2.91
N ALA A 172 6.20 -20.25 3.67
CA ALA A 172 7.32 -19.56 4.31
C ALA A 172 8.00 -20.44 5.37
N MET A 173 7.23 -21.20 6.16
CA MET A 173 7.78 -22.14 7.15
C MET A 173 8.56 -23.28 6.49
N ASP A 174 8.06 -23.82 5.36
CA ASP A 174 8.72 -24.92 4.64
C ASP A 174 10.03 -24.47 3.96
N ASN A 175 10.22 -23.17 3.72
CA ASN A 175 11.44 -22.61 3.13
C ASN A 175 12.49 -22.18 4.18
N GLU A 176 12.17 -22.29 5.48
CA GLU A 176 13.09 -22.01 6.59
C GLU A 176 13.77 -23.28 7.16
N GLU A 177 13.46 -24.48 6.63
CA GLU A 177 14.18 -25.76 6.86
C GLU A 177 15.28 -26.02 5.81
#